data_AF-A0A031JAM8-F1
#
_entry.id   AF-A0A031JAM8-F1
#
_cell.length_a   1.000
_cell.length_b   1.000
_cell.length_c   1.000
_cell.angle_alpha   90.00
_cell.angle_beta   90.00
_cell.angle_gamma   90.00
#
_symmetry.space_group_name_H-M   'P 1'
#
loop_
_entity.id
_entity.type
_entity.pdbx_description
1 polymer ?
#
loop_
_entity_poly.entity_id
_entity_poly.type
_entity_poly.pdbx_seq_one_letter_code
_entity_poly.pdbx_strand_id
1 'polypeptide(L)'
;MDSLLKPENKAMLMKVLTYHVVAGRMTVAGIAANAKAHGGKAMLKTVEGENLTAWKDKAGAWWLTDAKGGKAKITIANVMQSNGVIHVVDTVLIP
;
A
#
# COMPACT_ATOMS: atom_id res chain seq x y z
N MET A 1 -16.37 1.50 -12.69
CA MET A 1 -15.85 2.25 -11.52
C MET A 1 -16.84 3.30 -11.02
N ASP A 2 -17.96 3.53 -11.72
CA ASP A 2 -18.91 4.62 -11.50
C ASP A 2 -19.85 4.47 -10.29
N SER A 3 -19.83 3.31 -9.64
CA SER A 3 -20.63 3.09 -8.42
C SER A 3 -20.08 3.89 -7.24
N LEU A 4 -18.77 4.12 -7.15
CA LEU A 4 -18.10 4.70 -5.98
C LEU A 4 -18.45 6.18 -5.71
N LEU A 5 -18.97 6.89 -6.71
CA LEU A 5 -19.30 8.32 -6.64
C LEU A 5 -20.73 8.59 -6.13
N LYS A 6 -21.54 7.55 -5.92
CA LYS A 6 -22.88 7.71 -5.33
C LYS A 6 -22.76 8.08 -3.84
N PRO A 7 -23.63 8.95 -3.30
CA PRO A 7 -23.57 9.38 -1.90
C PRO A 7 -23.70 8.22 -0.91
N GLU A 8 -24.38 7.14 -1.31
CA GLU A 8 -24.48 5.87 -0.57
C GLU A 8 -23.14 5.15 -0.39
N ASN A 9 -22.16 5.40 -1.27
CA ASN A 9 -20.85 4.74 -1.29
C ASN A 9 -19.73 5.56 -0.66
N LYS A 10 -20.04 6.66 0.05
CA LYS A 10 -19.05 7.42 0.84
C LYS A 10 -18.29 6.53 1.82
N ALA A 11 -18.97 5.57 2.45
CA ALA A 11 -18.32 4.61 3.34
C ALA A 11 -17.31 3.71 2.61
N MET A 12 -17.63 3.32 1.38
CA MET A 12 -16.73 2.53 0.53
C MET A 12 -15.54 3.35 0.04
N LEU A 13 -15.77 4.62 -0.34
CA LEU A 13 -14.69 5.54 -0.71
C LEU A 13 -13.75 5.82 0.46
N MET A 14 -14.29 6.04 1.67
CA MET A 14 -13.48 6.19 2.88
C MET A 14 -12.63 4.95 3.13
N LYS A 15 -13.19 3.74 3.02
CA LYS A 15 -12.43 2.49 3.16
C LYS A 15 -11.27 2.41 2.17
N VAL A 16 -11.52 2.68 0.89
CA VAL A 16 -10.46 2.66 -0.14
C VAL A 16 -9.36 3.69 0.18
N LEU A 17 -9.73 4.91 0.59
CA LEU A 17 -8.76 5.93 0.96
C LEU A 17 -7.94 5.51 2.19
N THR A 18 -8.58 4.97 3.23
CA THR A 18 -7.87 4.49 4.43
C THR A 18 -7.02 3.24 4.18
N TYR A 19 -7.35 2.46 3.15
CA TYR A 19 -6.58 1.28 2.74
C TYR A 19 -5.24 1.65 2.12
N HIS A 20 -5.15 2.81 1.46
CA HIS A 20 -3.89 3.32 0.89
C HIS A 20 -3.02 4.05 1.93
N VAL A 21 -3.47 4.14 3.18
CA VAL A 21 -2.74 4.81 4.25
C VAL A 21 -2.25 3.76 5.24
N VAL A 22 -0.95 3.77 5.50
CA VAL A 22 -0.30 2.96 6.53
C VAL A 22 0.20 3.89 7.61
N ALA A 23 -0.12 3.60 8.87
CA ALA A 23 0.33 4.42 9.99
C ALA A 23 1.84 4.30 10.18
N GLY A 24 2.52 5.44 10.30
CA GLY A 24 3.97 5.52 10.52
C GLY A 24 4.78 5.87 9.27
N ARG A 25 6.09 6.09 9.46
CA ARG A 25 7.02 6.42 8.37
C ARG A 25 7.60 5.15 7.75
N MET A 26 6.91 4.60 6.75
CA MET A 26 7.36 3.45 6.00
C MET A 26 8.21 3.88 4.79
N THR A 27 9.52 3.94 4.95
CA THR A 27 10.45 4.09 3.81
C THR A 27 10.65 2.73 3.13
N VAL A 28 11.13 2.74 1.88
CA VAL A 28 11.54 1.48 1.21
C VAL A 28 12.57 0.72 2.03
N ALA A 29 13.46 1.41 2.74
CA ALA A 29 14.43 0.78 3.64
C ALA A 29 13.75 0.08 4.84
N GLY A 30 12.73 0.71 5.43
CA GLY A 30 11.93 0.09 6.50
C GLY A 30 11.12 -1.11 6.01
N ILE A 31 10.50 -0.99 4.82
CA ILE A 31 9.80 -2.10 4.17
C ILE A 31 10.80 -3.24 3.86
N ALA A 32 12.01 -2.92 3.39
CA ALA A 32 13.06 -3.90 3.13
C ALA A 32 13.53 -4.61 4.41
N ALA A 33 13.68 -3.89 5.51
CA ALA A 33 14.05 -4.45 6.80
C ALA A 33 12.97 -5.42 7.32
N ASN A 34 11.70 -5.00 7.29
CA ASN A 34 10.57 -5.87 7.65
C ASN A 34 10.49 -7.08 6.73
N ALA A 35 10.66 -6.89 5.42
CA ALA A 35 10.62 -7.99 4.47
C ALA A 35 11.73 -9.01 4.76
N LYS A 36 12.95 -8.55 5.06
CA LYS A 36 14.06 -9.44 5.48
C LYS A 36 13.74 -10.20 6.76
N ALA A 37 13.12 -9.55 7.75
CA ALA A 37 12.74 -10.19 9.01
C ALA A 37 11.63 -11.26 8.83
N HIS A 38 10.79 -11.12 7.81
CA HIS A 38 9.63 -11.97 7.55
C HIS A 38 9.75 -12.84 6.28
N GLY A 39 10.97 -13.23 5.89
CA GLY A 39 11.19 -14.21 4.82
C GLY A 39 10.99 -13.66 3.39
N GLY A 40 11.20 -12.37 3.19
CA GLY A 40 11.15 -11.68 1.89
C GLY A 40 9.87 -10.87 1.64
N LYS A 41 8.93 -10.84 2.59
CA LYS A 41 7.65 -10.10 2.47
C LYS A 41 7.42 -9.25 3.72
N ALA A 42 7.08 -7.97 3.55
CA ALA A 42 6.69 -7.10 4.64
C ALA A 42 5.17 -6.99 4.70
N MET A 43 4.56 -7.26 5.85
CA MET A 43 3.15 -6.97 6.10
C MET A 43 3.02 -5.53 6.60
N LEU A 44 2.19 -4.74 5.93
CA LEU A 44 1.91 -3.35 6.24
C LEU A 44 0.44 -3.25 6.65
N LYS A 45 0.19 -2.97 7.93
CA LYS A 45 -1.17 -2.79 8.42
C LYS A 45 -1.70 -1.42 8.00
N THR A 46 -2.78 -1.40 7.22
CA THR A 46 -3.44 -0.17 6.77
C THR A 46 -4.25 0.44 7.91
N VAL A 47 -4.59 1.73 7.77
CA VAL A 47 -5.47 2.44 8.72
C VAL A 47 -6.90 1.87 8.68
N GLU A 48 -7.32 1.30 7.54
CA GLU A 48 -8.60 0.60 7.42
C GLU A 48 -8.68 -0.62 8.34
N GLY A 49 -7.55 -1.31 8.54
CA GLY A 49 -7.38 -2.43 9.47
C GLY A 49 -6.79 -3.67 8.81
N GLU A 50 -6.98 -3.83 7.51
CA GLU A 50 -6.43 -4.92 6.71
C GLU A 50 -4.93 -4.75 6.40
N ASN A 51 -4.27 -5.86 6.05
CA ASN A 51 -2.83 -5.90 5.78
C ASN A 51 -2.53 -5.89 4.28
N LEU A 52 -1.64 -4.99 3.86
CA LEU A 52 -0.99 -5.00 2.56
C LEU A 52 0.30 -5.81 2.63
N THR A 53 0.57 -6.64 1.63
CA THR A 53 1.83 -7.39 1.56
C THR A 53 2.77 -6.73 0.57
N ALA A 54 3.84 -6.13 1.06
CA ALA A 54 4.93 -5.61 0.24
C ALA A 54 5.99 -6.68 0.00
N TRP A 55 6.42 -6.85 -1.24
CA TRP A 55 7.45 -7.80 -1.62
C TRP A 55 8.30 -7.24 -2.76
N LYS A 56 9.53 -7.73 -2.86
CA LYS A 56 10.48 -7.30 -3.89
C LYS A 56 10.57 -8.38 -4.96
N ASP A 57 10.48 -7.99 -6.23
CA ASP A 57 10.68 -8.93 -7.33
C ASP A 57 12.18 -9.21 -7.57
N LYS A 58 12.45 -10.14 -8.49
CA LYS A 58 13.84 -10.50 -8.87
C LYS A 58 14.57 -9.37 -9.61
N ALA A 59 13.84 -8.45 -10.26
CA ALA A 59 14.39 -7.27 -10.93
C ALA A 59 14.70 -6.13 -9.95
N GLY A 60 14.29 -6.28 -8.69
CA GLY A 60 14.51 -5.34 -7.61
C GLY A 60 13.42 -4.28 -7.45
N ALA A 61 12.31 -4.38 -8.19
CA ALA A 61 11.15 -3.51 -8.01
C ALA A 61 10.28 -3.97 -6.84
N TRP A 62 9.63 -3.00 -6.20
CA TRP A 62 8.72 -3.26 -5.09
C TRP A 62 7.29 -3.39 -5.59
N TRP A 63 6.60 -4.40 -5.07
CA TRP A 63 5.23 -4.73 -5.36
C TRP A 63 4.43 -4.79 -4.08
N LEU A 64 3.20 -4.33 -4.12
CA LEU A 64 2.20 -4.44 -3.08
C LEU A 64 1.13 -5.41 -3.54
N THR A 65 0.70 -6.30 -2.66
CA THR A 65 -0.45 -7.18 -2.87
C THR A 65 -1.53 -6.82 -1.85
N ASP A 66 -2.75 -6.55 -2.33
CA ASP A 66 -3.93 -6.34 -1.48
C ASP A 66 -4.55 -7.65 -0.97
N ALA A 67 -5.56 -7.53 -0.13
CA ALA A 67 -6.29 -8.64 0.46
C ALA A 67 -7.04 -9.49 -0.58
N LYS A 68 -7.43 -8.88 -1.70
CA LYS A 68 -8.09 -9.53 -2.84
C LYS A 68 -7.10 -10.14 -3.85
N GLY A 69 -5.80 -9.99 -3.62
CA GLY A 69 -4.74 -10.48 -4.51
C GLY A 69 -4.41 -9.54 -5.67
N GLY A 70 -5.00 -8.35 -5.72
CA GLY A 70 -4.61 -7.25 -6.60
C GLY A 70 -3.18 -6.83 -6.32
N LYS A 71 -2.43 -6.58 -7.39
CA LYS A 71 -1.00 -6.25 -7.32
C LYS A 71 -0.77 -4.85 -7.85
N ALA A 72 -0.06 -4.03 -7.09
CA ALA A 72 0.33 -2.70 -7.49
C ALA A 72 1.84 -2.57 -7.44
N LYS A 73 2.45 -2.08 -8.51
CA LYS A 73 3.89 -1.85 -8.57
C LYS A 73 4.19 -0.45 -8.05
N ILE A 74 5.19 -0.33 -7.18
CA ILE A 74 5.71 0.98 -6.78
C ILE A 74 6.54 1.54 -7.93
N THR A 75 6.06 2.61 -8.55
CA THR A 75 6.70 3.28 -9.68
C THR A 75 7.66 4.37 -9.21
N ILE A 76 7.26 5.15 -8.20
CA ILE A 76 8.07 6.18 -7.58
C ILE A 76 8.06 5.93 -6.07
N ALA A 77 9.23 5.67 -5.51
CA ALA A 77 9.35 5.37 -4.09
C ALA A 77 10.06 6.49 -3.33
N ASN A 78 9.81 6.58 -2.03
CA ASN A 78 10.47 7.52 -1.11
C ASN A 78 10.28 9.00 -1.48
N VAL A 79 9.08 9.42 -1.88
CA VAL A 79 8.77 10.84 -1.97
C VAL A 79 8.61 11.38 -0.55
N MET A 80 9.71 11.92 -0.02
CA MET A 80 9.79 12.42 1.36
C MET A 80 8.94 13.68 1.50
N GLN A 81 8.05 13.68 2.48
CA GLN A 81 7.25 14.84 2.85
C GLN A 81 7.42 15.15 4.34
N SER A 82 7.09 16.39 4.72
CA SER A 82 7.15 16.84 6.12
C SER A 82 6.37 15.93 7.06
N ASN A 83 5.28 15.34 6.56
CA ASN A 83 4.34 14.53 7.35
C ASN A 83 4.48 13.01 7.13
N GLY A 84 5.38 12.55 6.25
CA GLY A 84 5.47 11.13 5.94
C GLY A 84 6.29 10.81 4.71
N VAL A 85 5.96 9.68 4.08
CA VAL A 85 6.58 9.20 2.85
C VAL A 85 5.46 8.79 1.90
N ILE A 86 5.49 9.30 0.68
CA ILE A 86 4.58 8.87 -0.38
C ILE A 86 5.30 7.87 -1.28
N HIS A 87 4.61 6.79 -1.60
CA HIS A 87 4.98 5.85 -2.66
C HIS A 87 3.89 5.91 -3.72
N VAL A 88 4.29 6.17 -4.97
CA VAL A 88 3.38 6.15 -6.12
C VAL A 88 3.28 4.73 -6.62
N VAL A 89 2.05 4.28 -6.83
CA VAL A 89 1.74 2.96 -7.38
C VAL A 89 0.97 3.10 -8.69
N ASP A 90 1.10 2.12 -9.57
CA ASP A 90 0.42 2.10 -10.87
C ASP A 90 -1.06 1.66 -10.79
N THR A 91 -1.43 0.95 -9.73
CA THR A 91 -2.74 0.31 -9.58
C THR A 91 -3.38 0.67 -8.25
N VAL A 92 -4.68 0.92 -8.26
CA VAL A 92 -5.47 1.17 -7.04
C VAL A 92 -5.70 -0.14 -6.32
N LEU A 93 -5.31 -0.18 -5.04
CA LEU A 93 -5.48 -1.32 -4.15
C LEU A 93 -6.89 -1.31 -3.56
N ILE A 94 -7.58 -2.46 -3.59
CA ILE A 94 -8.95 -2.55 -3.09
C ILE A 94 -8.96 -3.53 -1.90
N PRO A 95 -9.45 -3.11 -0.71
CA PRO A 95 -9.72 -4.04 0.38
C PRO A 95 -10.77 -5.07 -0.05
#